data_AF-A0A2V8N7H2-F1
#
_entry.id   AF-A0A2V8N7H2-F1
#
_cell.length_a   1.000
_cell.length_b   1.000
_cell.length_c   1.000
_cell.angle_alpha   90.00
_cell.angle_beta   90.00
_cell.angle_gamma   90.00
#
_symmetry.space_group_name_H-M   'P 1'
#
loop_
_entity.id
_entity.type
_entity.pdbx_description
1 polymer ?
#
loop_
_entity_poly.entity_id
_entity_poly.type
_entity_poly.pdbx_seq_one_letter_code
_entity_poly.pdbx_strand_id
1 'polypeptide(L)'
;MDAKREDEMREGAARVGARAITVARPHALARLWRAQTIYVVALAAFAVLAIFAYLDPYFGWDLKIASAFNWKTFTPPGLFQLMLFVSIFGNSWTPYALTALTVILFLLFRRRSEAAALVFCAGGSGLINTLFKHLVARPRPAHELIQSYTDPLTNSFPSGHVTFYVCYFGFLFFTAYALLPRGSMLRRLALTLTALPVLLVGLSRIYLGAHWPSDTIGAYLWSGVWLSLSLALYRRLKERRTLHTKQ
;
A
#
# COMPACT_ATOMS: atom_id res chain seq x y z
N MET A 1 -24.64 -26.50 -55.21
CA MET A 1 -23.88 -25.42 -54.55
C MET A 1 -24.85 -24.27 -54.31
N ASP A 2 -25.20 -23.84 -53.10
CA ASP A 2 -24.43 -24.02 -51.87
C ASP A 2 -25.24 -23.76 -50.59
N ALA A 3 -26.46 -24.32 -50.48
CA ALA A 3 -27.17 -24.39 -49.19
C ALA A 3 -26.31 -25.04 -48.08
N LYS A 4 -25.46 -26.00 -48.47
CA LYS A 4 -24.49 -26.65 -47.59
C LYS A 4 -23.36 -25.72 -47.11
N ARG A 5 -22.99 -24.73 -47.93
CA ARG A 5 -21.90 -23.78 -47.63
C ARG A 5 -22.38 -22.63 -46.74
N GLU A 6 -23.64 -22.23 -46.88
CA GLU A 6 -24.27 -21.29 -45.94
C GLU A 6 -24.44 -21.89 -44.55
N ASP A 7 -24.79 -23.18 -44.47
CA ASP A 7 -24.88 -23.90 -43.19
C ASP A 7 -23.50 -24.08 -42.54
N GLU A 8 -22.47 -24.43 -43.32
CA GLU A 8 -21.08 -24.50 -42.83
C GLU A 8 -20.56 -23.14 -42.35
N MET A 9 -20.93 -22.03 -43.00
CA MET A 9 -20.59 -20.68 -42.53
C MET A 9 -21.35 -20.29 -41.26
N ARG A 10 -22.63 -20.67 -41.14
CA ARG A 10 -23.43 -20.43 -39.92
C ARG A 10 -22.93 -21.24 -38.74
N GLU A 11 -22.59 -22.52 -38.94
CA GLU A 11 -21.94 -23.35 -37.93
C GLU A 11 -20.55 -22.84 -37.56
N GLY A 12 -19.77 -22.38 -38.54
CA GLY A 12 -18.47 -21.75 -38.33
C GLY A 12 -18.57 -20.48 -37.49
N ALA A 13 -19.51 -19.60 -37.81
CA ALA A 13 -19.79 -18.38 -37.06
C ALA A 13 -20.30 -18.66 -35.64
N ALA A 14 -21.14 -19.68 -35.47
CA ALA A 14 -21.61 -20.14 -34.15
C ALA A 14 -20.47 -20.73 -33.31
N ARG A 15 -19.55 -21.49 -33.90
CA ARG A 15 -18.34 -22.02 -33.22
C ARG A 15 -17.33 -20.94 -32.86
N VAL A 16 -17.21 -19.89 -33.68
CA VAL A 16 -16.35 -18.73 -33.39
C VAL A 16 -16.98 -17.84 -32.30
N GLY A 17 -18.30 -17.62 -32.33
CA GLY A 17 -19.03 -16.91 -31.28
C GLY A 17 -19.03 -17.62 -29.93
N ALA A 18 -19.16 -18.95 -29.94
CA ALA A 18 -19.12 -19.78 -28.71
C ALA A 18 -17.73 -19.86 -28.07
N ARG A 19 -16.64 -19.56 -28.81
CA ARG A 19 -15.27 -19.54 -28.28
C ARG A 19 -14.91 -18.26 -27.54
N ALA A 20 -15.72 -17.20 -27.61
CA ALA A 20 -15.35 -15.86 -27.15
C ALA A 20 -15.84 -15.48 -25.74
N ILE A 21 -16.63 -16.31 -25.05
CA ILE A 21 -16.92 -16.13 -23.63
C ILE A 21 -16.16 -17.21 -22.86
N THR A 22 -14.85 -16.97 -22.66
CA THR A 22 -14.10 -17.74 -21.67
C THR A 22 -14.63 -17.36 -20.29
N VAL A 23 -15.66 -18.07 -19.83
CA VAL A 23 -16.12 -18.03 -18.43
C VAL A 23 -14.88 -18.23 -17.58
N ALA A 24 -14.50 -17.19 -16.82
CA ALA A 24 -13.31 -17.23 -15.99
C ALA A 24 -13.39 -18.50 -15.13
N ARG A 25 -12.34 -19.34 -15.19
CA ARG A 25 -12.27 -20.62 -14.45
C ARG A 25 -12.78 -20.37 -13.01
N PRO A 26 -13.60 -21.25 -12.41
CA PRO A 26 -14.26 -20.99 -11.12
C PRO A 26 -13.28 -20.57 -10.01
N HIS A 27 -12.04 -21.05 -10.05
CA HIS A 27 -10.97 -20.61 -9.14
C HIS A 27 -10.51 -19.16 -9.34
N ALA A 28 -10.51 -18.64 -10.57
CA ALA A 28 -10.19 -17.24 -10.87
C ALA A 28 -11.30 -16.31 -10.36
N LEU A 29 -12.58 -16.68 -10.56
CA LEU A 29 -13.71 -15.94 -10.01
C LEU A 29 -13.67 -15.93 -8.48
N ALA A 30 -13.50 -17.09 -7.83
CA ALA A 30 -13.42 -17.17 -6.37
C ALA A 30 -12.28 -16.31 -5.79
N ARG A 31 -11.13 -16.24 -6.46
CA ARG A 31 -10.00 -15.37 -6.07
C ARG A 31 -10.34 -13.88 -6.19
N LEU A 32 -11.06 -13.49 -7.25
CA LEU A 32 -11.52 -12.12 -7.45
C LEU A 32 -12.53 -11.71 -6.38
N TRP A 33 -13.54 -12.55 -6.12
CA TRP A 33 -14.53 -12.32 -5.07
C TRP A 33 -13.88 -12.17 -3.70
N ARG A 34 -12.97 -13.08 -3.32
CA ARG A 34 -12.22 -12.97 -2.05
C ARG A 34 -11.44 -11.66 -1.93
N ALA A 35 -10.73 -11.25 -3.00
CA ALA A 35 -10.00 -9.99 -3.01
C ALA A 35 -10.94 -8.79 -2.87
N GLN A 36 -12.07 -8.78 -3.59
CA GLN A 36 -13.09 -7.73 -3.48
C GLN A 36 -13.68 -7.65 -2.07
N THR A 37 -14.05 -8.79 -1.47
CA THR A 37 -14.54 -8.82 -0.10
C THR A 37 -13.53 -8.26 0.88
N ILE A 38 -12.24 -8.63 0.76
CA ILE A 38 -11.18 -8.08 1.61
C ILE A 38 -11.07 -6.57 1.45
N TYR A 39 -11.14 -6.05 0.22
CA TYR A 39 -11.07 -4.60 -0.01
C TYR A 39 -12.27 -3.85 0.56
N VAL A 40 -13.49 -4.38 0.38
CA VAL A 40 -14.72 -3.78 0.91
C VAL A 40 -14.65 -3.77 2.44
N VAL A 41 -14.26 -4.88 3.06
CA VAL A 41 -14.12 -4.96 4.53
C VAL A 41 -13.03 -4.00 5.02
N ALA A 42 -11.88 -3.92 4.37
CA ALA A 42 -10.80 -3.02 4.77
C ALA A 42 -11.19 -1.54 4.63
N LEU A 43 -11.89 -1.16 3.55
CA LEU A 43 -12.38 0.20 3.35
C LEU A 43 -13.51 0.55 4.32
N ALA A 44 -14.42 -0.39 4.59
CA ALA A 44 -15.47 -0.18 5.59
C ALA A 44 -14.87 -0.01 7.00
N ALA A 45 -13.91 -0.86 7.37
CA ALA A 45 -13.19 -0.73 8.64
C ALA A 45 -12.41 0.59 8.73
N PHE A 46 -11.75 1.02 7.65
CA PHE A 46 -11.10 2.32 7.58
C PHE A 46 -12.09 3.47 7.73
N ALA A 47 -13.24 3.43 7.02
CA ALA A 47 -14.26 4.47 7.09
C ALA A 47 -14.86 4.59 8.50
N VAL A 48 -15.17 3.46 9.13
CA VAL A 48 -15.64 3.42 10.52
C VAL A 48 -14.59 4.02 11.45
N LEU A 49 -13.32 3.60 11.36
CA LEU A 49 -12.24 4.18 12.15
C LEU A 49 -12.05 5.67 11.89
N ALA A 50 -12.17 6.13 10.64
CA ALA A 50 -12.04 7.54 10.27
C ALA A 50 -13.18 8.39 10.86
N ILE A 51 -14.42 7.87 10.88
CA ILE A 51 -15.56 8.54 11.50
C ILE A 51 -15.33 8.66 13.01
N PHE A 52 -14.97 7.57 13.69
CA PHE A 52 -14.67 7.63 15.12
C PHE A 52 -13.47 8.54 15.43
N ALA A 53 -12.44 8.52 14.59
CA ALA A 53 -11.27 9.40 14.71
C ALA A 53 -11.59 10.89 14.46
N TYR A 54 -12.67 11.19 13.73
CA TYR A 54 -13.17 12.54 13.54
C TYR A 54 -13.97 13.02 14.76
N LEU A 55 -14.75 12.12 15.37
CA LEU A 55 -15.61 12.42 16.51
C LEU A 55 -14.84 12.50 17.83
N ASP A 56 -13.84 11.63 18.01
CA ASP A 56 -13.08 11.51 19.24
C ASP A 56 -11.59 11.85 19.02
N PRO A 57 -10.97 12.66 19.91
CA PRO A 57 -9.56 13.00 19.78
C PRO A 57 -8.66 11.77 19.96
N TYR A 58 -9.05 10.85 20.84
CA TYR A 58 -8.41 9.56 21.04
C TYR A 58 -9.33 8.52 21.66
N PHE A 59 -9.04 7.24 21.40
CA PHE A 59 -9.75 6.13 22.01
C PHE A 59 -9.10 5.72 23.33
N GLY A 60 -9.88 5.19 24.28
CA GLY A 60 -9.32 4.72 25.55
C GLY A 60 -8.25 3.62 25.38
N TRP A 61 -8.37 2.78 24.35
CA TRP A 61 -7.37 1.76 24.03
C TRP A 61 -6.14 2.35 23.33
N ASP A 62 -6.29 3.43 22.56
CA ASP A 62 -5.15 4.16 21.98
C ASP A 62 -4.25 4.67 23.09
N LEU A 63 -4.83 5.34 24.10
CA LEU A 63 -4.09 5.87 25.22
C LEU A 63 -3.40 4.76 26.02
N LYS A 64 -4.12 3.67 26.35
CA LYS A 64 -3.55 2.54 27.11
C LYS A 64 -2.34 1.90 26.41
N ILE A 65 -2.45 1.63 25.11
CA ILE A 65 -1.36 1.01 24.35
C ILE A 65 -0.20 1.98 24.20
N ALA A 66 -0.49 3.22 23.83
CA ALA A 66 0.54 4.19 23.54
C ALA A 66 1.29 4.65 24.81
N SER A 67 0.62 4.73 25.97
CA SER A 67 1.29 5.01 27.25
C SER A 67 2.16 3.85 27.74
N ALA A 68 1.70 2.61 27.56
CA ALA A 68 2.46 1.41 27.93
C ALA A 68 3.69 1.20 27.03
N PHE A 69 3.61 1.56 25.75
CA PHE A 69 4.65 1.32 24.75
C PHE A 69 5.49 2.57 24.42
N ASN A 70 5.25 3.72 25.06
CA ASN A 70 6.01 4.94 24.79
C ASN A 70 7.49 4.77 25.17
N TRP A 71 8.38 5.43 24.43
CA TRP A 71 9.83 5.40 24.64
C TRP A 71 10.32 5.87 26.01
N LYS A 72 9.48 6.51 26.82
CA LYS A 72 9.79 6.82 28.23
C LYS A 72 9.39 5.73 29.21
N THR A 73 8.39 4.94 28.86
CA THR A 73 7.81 3.90 29.73
C THR A 73 8.39 2.52 29.42
N PHE A 74 8.62 2.22 28.13
CA PHE A 74 9.18 0.95 27.67
C PHE A 74 10.56 1.17 27.07
N THR A 75 11.63 0.93 27.84
CA THR A 75 13.02 1.32 27.49
C THR A 75 14.02 0.16 27.40
N PRO A 76 13.76 -0.92 26.65
CA PRO A 76 14.77 -1.94 26.44
C PRO A 76 15.97 -1.38 25.64
N PRO A 77 17.20 -1.87 25.90
CA PRO A 77 18.41 -1.36 25.25
C PRO A 77 18.33 -1.38 23.73
N GLY A 78 18.66 -0.26 23.09
CA GLY A 78 18.72 -0.12 21.63
C GLY A 78 17.37 0.02 20.91
N LEU A 79 16.23 -0.20 21.58
CA LEU A 79 14.92 -0.13 20.93
C LEU A 79 14.60 1.28 20.44
N PHE A 80 14.97 2.31 21.20
CA PHE A 80 14.76 3.69 20.79
C PHE A 80 15.50 4.02 19.49
N GLN A 81 16.77 3.64 19.38
CA GLN A 81 17.60 3.83 18.19
C GLN A 81 17.05 3.03 17.01
N LEU A 82 16.59 1.80 17.24
CA LEU A 82 15.93 0.99 16.23
C LEU A 82 14.65 1.66 15.71
N MET A 83 13.78 2.11 16.61
CA MET A 83 12.51 2.75 16.23
C MET A 83 12.74 4.10 15.55
N LEU A 84 13.75 4.87 15.96
CA LEU A 84 14.19 6.05 15.24
C LEU A 84 14.67 5.69 13.84
N PHE A 85 15.60 4.75 13.71
CA PHE A 85 16.14 4.30 12.42
C PHE A 85 15.03 3.85 11.47
N VAL A 86 14.11 3.01 11.96
CA VAL A 86 12.94 2.55 11.20
C VAL A 86 12.12 3.73 10.70
N SER A 87 12.02 4.84 11.44
CA SER A 87 11.19 6.00 11.07
C SER A 87 11.81 6.96 10.04
N ILE A 88 13.14 6.89 9.84
CA ILE A 88 13.89 7.89 9.05
C ILE A 88 13.35 8.03 7.63
N PHE A 89 13.01 6.92 6.98
CA PHE A 89 12.56 6.94 5.59
C PHE A 89 11.22 7.68 5.37
N GLY A 90 10.45 7.88 6.44
CA GLY A 90 9.17 8.58 6.42
C GLY A 90 9.25 10.06 6.81
N ASN A 91 10.42 10.55 7.23
CA ASN A 91 10.57 11.89 7.80
C ASN A 91 10.77 12.95 6.71
N SER A 92 10.18 14.12 6.92
CA SER A 92 10.45 15.36 6.18
C SER A 92 10.46 15.16 4.64
N TRP A 93 11.60 15.39 4.00
CA TRP A 93 11.76 15.30 2.55
C TRP A 93 12.18 13.91 2.06
N THR A 94 12.53 12.99 2.97
CA THR A 94 13.07 11.67 2.65
C THR A 94 12.14 10.81 1.79
N PRO A 95 10.81 10.74 2.03
CA PRO A 95 9.89 10.02 1.15
C PRO A 95 9.96 10.46 -0.32
N TYR A 96 10.03 11.77 -0.55
CA TYR A 96 10.07 12.36 -1.89
C TYR A 96 11.39 12.06 -2.57
N ALA A 97 12.52 12.20 -1.85
CA ALA A 97 13.83 11.88 -2.39
C ALA A 97 14.00 10.39 -2.72
N LEU A 98 13.54 9.48 -1.86
CA LEU A 98 13.57 8.04 -2.11
C LEU A 98 12.71 7.66 -3.33
N THR A 99 11.52 8.25 -3.44
CA THR A 99 10.64 8.04 -4.59
C THR A 99 11.30 8.55 -5.87
N ALA A 100 11.83 9.77 -5.86
CA ALA A 100 12.52 10.36 -7.02
C ALA A 100 13.74 9.55 -7.44
N LEU A 101 14.59 9.16 -6.49
CA LEU A 101 15.77 8.33 -6.76
C LEU A 101 15.38 6.99 -7.40
N THR A 102 14.37 6.31 -6.85
CA THR A 102 13.91 5.02 -7.39
C THR A 102 13.30 5.18 -8.78
N VAL A 103 12.54 6.25 -9.02
CA VAL A 103 12.02 6.59 -10.35
C VAL A 103 13.16 6.78 -11.34
N ILE A 104 14.19 7.56 -10.98
CA ILE A 104 15.38 7.76 -11.82
C ILE A 104 16.05 6.42 -12.12
N LEU A 105 16.27 5.57 -11.11
CA LEU A 105 16.85 4.24 -11.30
C LEU A 105 16.01 3.39 -12.26
N PHE A 106 14.69 3.34 -12.10
CA PHE A 106 13.81 2.64 -13.03
C PHE A 106 13.92 3.18 -14.46
N LEU A 107 14.00 4.50 -14.64
CA LEU A 107 14.17 5.11 -15.95
C LEU A 107 15.53 4.76 -16.58
N LEU A 108 16.62 4.78 -15.81
CA LEU A 108 17.96 4.39 -16.25
C LEU A 108 18.00 2.93 -16.71
N PHE A 109 17.30 2.04 -16.00
CA PHE A 109 17.15 0.62 -16.40
C PHE A 109 16.01 0.38 -17.41
N ARG A 110 15.51 1.42 -18.08
CA ARG A 110 14.45 1.38 -19.11
C ARG A 110 13.12 0.78 -18.63
N ARG A 111 12.85 0.81 -17.32
CA ARG A 111 11.62 0.34 -16.66
C ARG A 111 10.58 1.46 -16.51
N ARG A 112 10.19 2.06 -17.63
CA ARG A 112 9.27 3.22 -17.65
C ARG A 112 7.90 2.93 -17.02
N SER A 113 7.39 1.70 -17.17
CA SER A 113 6.11 1.29 -16.57
C SER A 113 6.17 1.24 -15.04
N GLU A 114 7.28 0.75 -14.49
CA GLU A 114 7.52 0.65 -13.05
C GLU A 114 7.71 2.03 -12.45
N ALA A 115 8.44 2.92 -13.14
CA ALA A 115 8.58 4.32 -12.75
C ALA A 115 7.22 5.02 -12.65
N ALA A 116 6.39 4.95 -13.69
CA ALA A 116 5.05 5.56 -13.69
C ALA A 116 4.15 4.96 -12.61
N ALA A 117 4.18 3.64 -12.43
CA ALA A 117 3.38 2.97 -11.40
C ALA A 117 3.83 3.31 -9.98
N LEU A 118 5.13 3.48 -9.74
CA LEU A 118 5.63 3.93 -8.44
C LEU A 118 5.19 5.37 -8.13
N VAL A 119 5.27 6.29 -9.11
CA VAL A 119 4.77 7.67 -8.94
C VAL A 119 3.28 7.66 -8.62
N PHE A 120 2.49 6.89 -9.37
CA PHE A 120 1.06 6.76 -9.11
C PHE A 120 0.78 6.19 -7.70
N CYS A 121 1.46 5.11 -7.33
CA CYS A 121 1.24 4.41 -6.07
C CYS A 121 1.71 5.27 -4.88
N ALA A 122 3.01 5.55 -4.79
CA ALA A 122 3.58 6.28 -3.66
C ALA A 122 3.21 7.77 -3.68
N GLY A 123 3.35 8.44 -4.83
CA GLY A 123 2.99 9.86 -4.96
C GLY A 123 1.50 10.13 -4.78
N GLY A 124 0.65 9.31 -5.41
CA GLY A 124 -0.81 9.39 -5.24
C GLY A 124 -1.25 9.14 -3.79
N SER A 125 -0.60 8.18 -3.09
CA SER A 125 -0.89 7.93 -1.68
C SER A 125 -0.60 9.15 -0.80
N GLY A 126 0.46 9.91 -1.08
CA GLY A 126 0.77 11.14 -0.33
C GLY A 126 -0.34 12.17 -0.44
N LEU A 127 -0.85 12.41 -1.65
CA LEU A 127 -1.94 13.36 -1.90
C LEU A 127 -3.24 12.94 -1.18
N ILE A 128 -3.63 11.67 -1.32
CA ILE A 128 -4.84 11.12 -0.69
C ILE A 128 -4.72 11.15 0.84
N ASN A 129 -3.54 10.84 1.37
CA ASN A 129 -3.27 10.90 2.81
C ASN A 129 -3.43 12.33 3.36
N THR A 130 -2.92 13.33 2.63
CA THR A 130 -3.12 14.75 2.98
C THR A 130 -4.60 15.12 2.99
N LEU A 131 -5.36 14.67 1.99
CA LEU A 131 -6.82 14.87 1.97
C LEU A 131 -7.49 14.26 3.21
N PHE A 132 -7.21 13.00 3.53
CA PHE A 132 -7.76 12.36 4.73
C PHE A 132 -7.38 13.09 6.02
N LYS A 133 -6.14 13.60 6.11
CA LYS A 133 -5.71 14.41 7.25
C LYS A 133 -6.53 15.67 7.42
N HIS A 134 -6.89 16.35 6.33
CA HIS A 134 -7.74 17.54 6.40
C HIS A 134 -9.20 17.21 6.73
N LEU A 135 -9.73 16.10 6.20
CA LEU A 135 -11.11 15.69 6.43
C LEU A 135 -11.35 15.22 7.88
N VAL A 136 -10.43 14.43 8.43
CA VAL A 136 -10.58 13.86 9.77
C VAL A 136 -10.11 14.84 10.85
N ALA A 137 -9.11 15.68 10.55
CA ALA A 137 -8.62 16.73 11.45
C ALA A 137 -8.27 16.28 12.88
N ARG A 138 -7.93 15.00 13.07
CA ARG A 138 -7.68 14.42 14.39
C ARG A 138 -6.43 15.01 15.05
N PRO A 139 -6.48 15.42 16.32
CA PRO A 139 -5.31 15.86 17.08
C PRO A 139 -4.31 14.71 17.32
N ARG A 140 -3.03 15.06 17.43
CA ARG A 140 -1.96 14.13 17.80
C ARG A 140 -2.00 13.82 19.30
N PRO A 141 -1.28 12.77 19.77
CA PRO A 141 -1.00 12.62 21.19
C PRO A 141 -0.36 13.89 21.75
N ALA A 142 -1.04 14.55 22.67
CA ALA A 142 -0.51 15.73 23.35
C ALA A 142 0.67 15.31 24.26
N HIS A 143 1.69 16.16 24.37
CA HIS A 143 2.85 15.91 25.23
C HIS A 143 2.49 15.61 26.68
N GLU A 144 1.41 16.22 27.19
CA GLU A 144 0.87 16.00 28.52
C GLU A 144 0.39 14.55 28.74
N LEU A 145 -0.04 13.89 27.67
CA LEU A 145 -0.52 12.51 27.70
C LEU A 145 0.58 11.51 27.33
N ILE A 146 1.35 11.84 26.29
CA ILE A 146 2.37 10.98 25.71
C ILE A 146 3.53 11.87 25.24
N GLN A 147 4.72 11.62 25.76
CA GLN A 147 5.90 12.37 25.34
C GLN A 147 6.24 12.04 23.89
N SER A 148 6.00 12.98 22.99
CA SER A 148 6.29 12.84 21.58
C SER A 148 7.77 13.15 21.32
N TYR A 149 8.43 12.34 20.50
CA TYR A 149 9.80 12.62 20.07
C TYR A 149 9.86 13.74 19.01
N THR A 150 8.75 14.02 18.33
CA THR A 150 8.65 15.05 17.28
C THR A 150 7.41 15.91 17.50
N ASP A 151 7.43 17.14 16.98
CA ASP A 151 6.25 18.03 16.98
C ASP A 151 5.77 18.34 15.55
N PRO A 152 5.06 17.42 14.89
CA PRO A 152 4.59 17.63 13.54
C PRO A 152 3.39 18.60 13.55
N LEU A 153 3.46 19.65 12.74
CA LEU A 153 2.38 20.63 12.51
C LEU A 153 1.17 20.07 11.72
N THR A 154 1.03 18.75 11.62
CA THR A 154 0.01 18.09 10.78
C THR A 154 -0.89 17.18 11.61
N ASN A 155 -2.14 17.04 11.18
CA ASN A 155 -3.15 16.18 11.82
C ASN A 155 -2.67 14.72 11.93
N SER A 156 -3.19 13.98 12.90
CA SER A 156 -2.70 12.64 13.24
C SER A 156 -3.18 11.57 12.26
N PHE A 157 -4.49 11.49 12.03
CA PHE A 157 -5.10 10.40 11.28
C PHE A 157 -5.17 10.68 9.77
N PRO A 158 -4.89 9.70 8.89
CA PRO A 158 -4.12 8.48 9.16
C PRO A 158 -2.61 8.77 9.19
N SER A 159 -1.80 7.80 9.62
CA SER A 159 -0.34 7.97 9.66
C SER A 159 0.27 8.05 8.24
N GLY A 160 0.98 9.15 7.98
CA GLY A 160 1.69 9.37 6.71
C GLY A 160 2.91 8.46 6.51
N HIS A 161 3.67 8.20 7.59
CA HIS A 161 4.78 7.25 7.56
C HIS A 161 4.31 5.86 7.16
N VAL A 162 3.29 5.33 7.85
CA VAL A 162 2.76 4.00 7.54
C VAL A 162 2.27 3.93 6.09
N THR A 163 1.51 4.95 5.66
CA THR A 163 1.04 5.06 4.27
C THR A 163 2.18 4.99 3.26
N PHE A 164 3.20 5.83 3.43
CA PHE A 164 4.34 5.87 2.54
C PHE A 164 5.03 4.51 2.51
N TYR A 165 5.22 3.87 3.67
CA TYR A 165 5.96 2.61 3.74
C TYR A 165 5.20 1.49 3.03
N VAL A 166 3.90 1.37 3.29
CA VAL A 166 3.05 0.40 2.61
C VAL A 166 3.11 0.62 1.10
N CYS A 167 2.94 1.85 0.62
CA CYS A 167 2.88 2.11 -0.82
C CYS A 167 4.23 2.02 -1.52
N TYR A 168 5.30 2.57 -0.94
CA TYR A 168 6.64 2.60 -1.51
C TYR A 168 7.35 1.25 -1.33
N PHE A 169 7.56 0.80 -0.09
CA PHE A 169 8.26 -0.47 0.15
C PHE A 169 7.42 -1.67 -0.29
N GLY A 170 6.08 -1.61 -0.18
CA GLY A 170 5.22 -2.66 -0.73
C GLY A 170 5.29 -2.77 -2.26
N PHE A 171 5.40 -1.64 -2.98
CA PHE A 171 5.62 -1.67 -4.42
C PHE A 171 7.00 -2.22 -4.78
N LEU A 172 8.04 -1.86 -4.03
CA LEU A 172 9.39 -2.41 -4.20
C LEU A 172 9.43 -3.92 -3.90
N PHE A 173 8.75 -4.37 -2.86
CA PHE A 173 8.60 -5.79 -2.53
C PHE A 173 7.99 -6.54 -3.71
N PHE A 174 6.88 -6.03 -4.26
CA PHE A 174 6.25 -6.63 -5.44
C PHE A 174 7.20 -6.67 -6.64
N THR A 175 7.91 -5.58 -6.91
CA THR A 175 8.85 -5.45 -8.02
C THR A 175 10.01 -6.45 -7.88
N ALA A 176 10.60 -6.56 -6.69
CA ALA A 176 11.64 -7.53 -6.37
C ALA A 176 11.12 -8.96 -6.50
N TYR A 177 9.90 -9.24 -6.00
CA TYR A 177 9.26 -10.55 -6.10
C TYR A 177 9.08 -10.99 -7.55
N ALA A 178 8.68 -10.05 -8.44
CA ALA A 178 8.38 -10.31 -9.83
C ALA A 178 9.62 -10.39 -10.73
N LEU A 179 10.68 -9.63 -10.43
CA LEU A 179 11.81 -9.43 -11.35
C LEU A 179 13.07 -10.21 -10.95
N LEU A 180 13.22 -10.58 -9.67
CA LEU A 180 14.39 -11.32 -9.22
C LEU A 180 14.18 -12.84 -9.34
N PRO A 181 15.24 -13.61 -9.67
CA PRO A 181 15.14 -15.06 -9.81
C PRO A 181 14.67 -15.75 -8.54
N ARG A 182 13.77 -16.75 -8.69
CA ARG A 182 13.33 -17.60 -7.58
C ARG A 182 14.53 -18.32 -6.96
N GLY A 183 14.55 -18.44 -5.63
CA GLY A 183 15.65 -19.09 -4.89
C GLY A 183 16.92 -18.26 -4.71
N SER A 184 17.08 -17.12 -5.41
CA SER A 184 18.28 -16.28 -5.24
C SER A 184 18.35 -15.62 -3.85
N MET A 185 19.56 -15.52 -3.31
CA MET A 185 19.82 -14.79 -2.05
C MET A 185 19.43 -13.32 -2.18
N LEU A 186 19.73 -12.70 -3.32
CA LEU A 186 19.34 -11.32 -3.61
C LEU A 186 17.83 -11.11 -3.51
N ARG A 187 17.02 -12.04 -4.02
CA ARG A 187 15.55 -11.97 -3.88
C ARG A 187 15.13 -12.05 -2.43
N ARG A 188 15.66 -12.99 -1.65
CA ARG A 188 15.34 -13.12 -0.22
C ARG A 188 15.68 -11.82 0.52
N LEU A 189 16.89 -11.30 0.30
CA LEU A 189 17.34 -10.06 0.93
C LEU A 189 16.45 -8.88 0.55
N ALA A 190 16.15 -8.69 -0.73
CA ALA A 190 15.29 -7.60 -1.21
C ALA A 190 13.87 -7.67 -0.60
N LEU A 191 13.28 -8.87 -0.54
CA LEU A 191 11.97 -9.08 0.08
C LEU A 191 12.00 -8.78 1.58
N THR A 192 13.03 -9.22 2.30
CA THR A 192 13.18 -8.93 3.73
C THR A 192 13.37 -7.43 3.98
N LEU A 193 14.26 -6.77 3.23
CA LEU A 193 14.57 -5.34 3.38
C LEU A 193 13.40 -4.43 3.01
N THR A 194 12.44 -4.91 2.21
CA THR A 194 11.23 -4.15 1.88
C THR A 194 10.06 -4.50 2.79
N ALA A 195 9.95 -5.73 3.29
CA ALA A 195 8.88 -6.14 4.19
C ALA A 195 9.08 -5.62 5.62
N LEU A 196 10.29 -5.72 6.16
CA LEU A 196 10.56 -5.36 7.56
C LEU A 196 10.20 -3.89 7.89
N PRO A 197 10.55 -2.89 7.08
CA PRO A 197 10.14 -1.51 7.34
C PRO A 197 8.62 -1.36 7.43
N VAL A 198 7.87 -2.02 6.53
CA VAL A 198 6.39 -1.96 6.51
C VAL A 198 5.82 -2.52 7.80
N LEU A 199 6.38 -3.60 8.34
CA LEU A 199 5.89 -4.22 9.58
C LEU A 199 6.24 -3.39 10.82
N LEU A 200 7.41 -2.74 10.84
CA LEU A 200 7.92 -2.05 12.03
C LEU A 200 7.49 -0.58 12.13
N VAL A 201 7.16 0.08 11.02
CA VAL A 201 6.91 1.53 11.03
C VAL A 201 5.71 1.93 11.90
N GLY A 202 4.63 1.14 11.93
CA GLY A 202 3.48 1.41 12.81
C GLY A 202 3.90 1.42 14.28
N LEU A 203 4.64 0.38 14.70
CA LEU A 203 5.18 0.27 16.05
C LEU A 203 6.12 1.43 16.37
N SER A 204 7.00 1.79 15.44
CA SER A 204 7.89 2.95 15.58
C SER A 204 7.11 4.24 15.83
N ARG A 205 6.02 4.49 15.11
CA ARG A 205 5.22 5.72 15.28
C ARG A 205 4.48 5.78 16.61
N ILE A 206 4.03 4.64 17.13
CA ILE A 206 3.39 4.54 18.45
C ILE A 206 4.46 4.71 19.54
N TYR A 207 5.56 3.97 19.45
CA TYR A 207 6.67 4.00 20.41
C TYR A 207 7.25 5.40 20.60
N LEU A 208 7.46 6.12 19.49
CA LEU A 208 7.98 7.50 19.49
C LEU A 208 6.92 8.55 19.87
N GLY A 209 5.70 8.14 20.22
CA GLY A 209 4.62 9.02 20.66
C GLY A 209 4.01 9.90 19.56
N ALA A 210 4.29 9.60 18.29
CA ALA A 210 3.92 10.49 17.20
C ALA A 210 2.50 10.25 16.65
N HIS A 211 1.94 9.07 16.87
CA HIS A 211 0.63 8.68 16.38
C HIS A 211 -0.09 7.78 17.37
N TRP A 212 -1.41 7.84 17.36
CA TRP A 212 -2.25 6.86 18.03
C TRP A 212 -2.19 5.51 17.32
N PRO A 213 -2.31 4.38 18.03
CA PRO A 213 -2.40 3.05 17.43
C PRO A 213 -3.43 2.96 16.30
N SER A 214 -4.63 3.52 16.48
CA SER A 214 -5.67 3.60 15.45
C SER A 214 -5.27 4.37 14.19
N ASP A 215 -4.41 5.40 14.28
CA ASP A 215 -3.88 6.11 13.10
C ASP A 215 -3.03 5.18 12.22
N THR A 216 -2.27 4.29 12.87
CA THR A 216 -1.42 3.32 12.17
C THR A 216 -2.24 2.20 11.55
N ILE A 217 -3.24 1.68 12.28
CA ILE A 217 -4.17 0.66 11.78
C ILE A 217 -4.95 1.21 10.59
N GLY A 218 -5.54 2.42 10.73
CA GLY A 218 -6.23 3.10 9.65
C GLY A 218 -5.35 3.25 8.42
N ALA A 219 -4.10 3.68 8.61
CA ALA A 219 -3.14 3.79 7.52
C ALA A 219 -2.87 2.46 6.82
N TYR A 220 -2.64 1.36 7.54
CA TYR A 220 -2.44 0.04 6.92
C TYR A 220 -3.64 -0.42 6.10
N LEU A 221 -4.86 -0.17 6.59
CA LEU A 221 -6.09 -0.59 5.91
C LEU A 221 -6.24 0.12 4.56
N TRP A 222 -6.26 1.45 4.54
CA TRP A 222 -6.52 2.17 3.30
C TRP A 222 -5.33 2.09 2.32
N SER A 223 -4.09 2.20 2.81
CA SER A 223 -2.91 2.17 1.94
C SER A 223 -2.65 0.77 1.39
N GLY A 224 -3.04 -0.29 2.11
CA GLY A 224 -3.02 -1.67 1.60
C GLY A 224 -4.00 -1.87 0.44
N VAL A 225 -5.19 -1.28 0.52
CA VAL A 225 -6.16 -1.25 -0.59
C VAL A 225 -5.60 -0.44 -1.76
N TRP A 226 -5.07 0.75 -1.50
CA TRP A 226 -4.47 1.61 -2.53
C TRP A 226 -3.30 0.95 -3.27
N LEU A 227 -2.37 0.33 -2.54
CA LEU A 227 -1.28 -0.45 -3.11
C LEU A 227 -1.82 -1.57 -4.00
N SER A 228 -2.80 -2.32 -3.51
CA SER A 228 -3.38 -3.43 -4.25
C SER A 228 -4.04 -2.99 -5.56
N LEU A 229 -4.80 -1.90 -5.53
CA LEU A 229 -5.41 -1.28 -6.72
C LEU A 229 -4.35 -0.77 -7.69
N SER A 230 -3.31 -0.12 -7.19
CA SER A 230 -2.18 0.37 -7.98
C SER A 230 -1.46 -0.76 -8.69
N LEU A 231 -1.21 -1.88 -8.01
CA LEU A 231 -0.59 -3.07 -8.59
C LEU A 231 -1.51 -3.75 -9.61
N ALA A 232 -2.81 -3.83 -9.36
CA ALA A 232 -3.79 -4.36 -10.31
C ALA A 232 -3.85 -3.52 -11.60
N LEU A 233 -3.86 -2.19 -11.46
CA LEU A 233 -3.81 -1.26 -12.59
C LEU A 233 -2.50 -1.41 -13.37
N TYR A 234 -1.35 -1.40 -12.68
CA TYR A 234 -0.04 -1.58 -13.31
C TYR A 234 0.02 -2.86 -14.13
N ARG A 235 -0.43 -3.99 -13.57
CA ARG A 235 -0.43 -5.29 -14.26
C ARG A 235 -1.30 -5.26 -15.51
N ARG A 236 -2.52 -4.73 -15.41
CA ARG A 236 -3.44 -4.61 -16.55
C ARG A 236 -2.86 -3.73 -17.67
N LEU A 237 -2.25 -2.60 -17.33
CA LEU A 237 -1.64 -1.70 -18.32
C LEU A 237 -0.41 -2.34 -18.98
N LYS A 238 0.41 -3.06 -18.21
CA LYS A 238 1.59 -3.76 -18.72
C LYS A 238 1.21 -4.90 -19.68
N GLU A 239 0.20 -5.70 -19.32
CA GLU A 239 -0.34 -6.77 -20.17
C GLU A 239 -0.86 -6.21 -21.51
N ARG A 240 -1.64 -5.12 -21.49
CA ARG A 240 -2.13 -4.46 -22.72
C ARG A 240 -1.00 -3.96 -23.62
N ARG A 241 0.01 -3.30 -23.06
CA ARG A 241 1.16 -2.81 -23.83
C ARG A 241 1.92 -3.96 -24.50
N THR A 242 2.12 -5.08 -23.80
CA THR A 242 2.80 -6.26 -24.39
C THR A 242 2.02 -6.92 -25.53
N LEU A 243 0.69 -6.83 -25.54
CA LEU A 243 -0.14 -7.37 -26.61
C LEU A 243 -0.07 -6.49 -27.87
N HIS A 244 -0.09 -5.17 -27.74
CA HIS A 244 0.02 -4.25 -28.89
C HIS A 244 1.41 -4.19 -29.54
N THR A 245 2.49 -4.52 -28.81
CA THR A 245 3.83 -4.61 -29.42
C THR A 245 4.06 -5.90 -30.23
N LYS A 246 3.14 -6.88 -30.13
CA LYS A 246 3.25 -8.17 -30.83
C LYS A 246 2.37 -8.28 -32.09
N GLN A 247 1.63 -7.22 -32.43
CA GLN A 247 0.86 -7.09 -33.67
C GLN A 247 1.60 -6.16 -34.61
#